data_AF-A0A0Q8WZD9-F1
#
_entry.id   AF-A0A0Q8WZD9-F1
#
_cell.length_a   1.000
_cell.length_b   1.000
_cell.length_c   1.000
_cell.angle_alpha   90.00
_cell.angle_beta   90.00
_cell.angle_gamma   90.00
#
_symmetry.space_group_name_H-M   'P 1'
#
loop_
_entity.id
_entity.type
_entity.pdbx_description
1 polymer ?
#
loop_
_entity_poly.entity_id
_entity_poly.type
_entity_poly.pdbx_seq_one_letter_code
_entity_poly.pdbx_strand_id
1 'polypeptide(L)'
;MSPKKLATKPADLPWGRARRIVAQKYREIAEVAEVEDGAAINVCVGLCVLAGIAASDAICAAAGGERYSGTDHSAAADLVARHDAEAAKHLRTLIAFKPAAHYGKDLLKESDRRAAMRASAALVEEATRRTT
;
A
#
# COMPACT_ATOMS: atom_id res chain seq x y z
N MET A 1 -15.14 19.44 13.59
CA MET A 1 -14.93 18.07 14.10
C MET A 1 -13.46 17.90 14.41
N SER A 2 -13.11 17.46 15.62
CA SER A 2 -11.71 17.11 15.93
C SER A 2 -11.26 15.93 15.07
N PRO A 3 -9.99 15.88 14.61
CA PRO A 3 -9.49 14.76 13.83
C PRO A 3 -9.70 13.44 14.57
N LYS A 4 -10.16 12.40 13.86
CA LYS A 4 -10.28 11.05 14.42
C LYS A 4 -8.93 10.63 15.00
N LYS A 5 -8.91 10.22 16.27
CA LYS A 5 -7.70 9.70 16.92
C LYS A 5 -7.34 8.36 16.27
N LEU A 6 -6.18 8.30 15.63
CA LEU A 6 -5.65 7.09 14.99
C LEU A 6 -4.65 6.42 15.92
N ALA A 7 -4.61 5.09 15.91
CA ALA A 7 -3.60 4.32 16.63
C ALA A 7 -2.28 4.39 15.85
N THR A 8 -1.30 5.13 16.39
CA THR A 8 0.02 5.29 15.78
C THR A 8 1.13 4.88 16.74
N LYS A 9 2.30 4.55 16.17
CA LYS A 9 3.56 4.33 16.88
C LYS A 9 4.66 5.17 16.23
N PRO A 10 5.69 5.60 16.99
CA PRO A 10 6.86 6.24 16.41
C PRO A 10 7.49 5.38 15.31
N ALA A 11 7.93 6.03 14.23
CA ALA A 11 8.67 5.42 13.14
C ALA A 11 9.61 6.46 12.53
N ASP A 12 10.90 6.18 12.54
CA ASP A 12 11.92 7.09 12.03
C ASP A 12 12.22 6.86 10.54
N LEU A 13 13.06 7.74 9.96
CA LEU A 13 13.45 7.65 8.57
C LEU A 13 14.17 6.32 8.21
N PRO A 14 15.11 5.78 9.03
CA PRO A 14 15.66 4.44 8.82
C PRO A 14 14.59 3.34 8.74
N TRP A 15 13.59 3.38 9.62
CA TRP A 15 12.46 2.45 9.55
C TRP A 15 11.66 2.63 8.26
N GLY A 16 11.38 3.89 7.87
CA GLY A 16 10.71 4.21 6.61
C GLY A 16 11.46 3.69 5.38
N ARG A 17 12.79 3.83 5.36
CA ARG A 17 13.67 3.28 4.31
C ARG A 17 13.56 1.75 4.21
N ALA A 18 13.58 1.05 5.35
CA ALA A 18 13.42 -0.40 5.37
C ALA A 18 12.05 -0.83 4.80
N ARG A 19 10.98 -0.09 5.11
CA ARG A 19 9.64 -0.37 4.56
C ARG A 19 9.53 -0.09 3.08
N ARG A 20 10.13 0.99 2.57
CA ARG A 20 10.21 1.23 1.12
C ARG A 20 10.89 0.07 0.40
N ILE A 21 12.01 -0.44 0.91
CA ILE A 21 12.74 -1.55 0.28
C ILE A 21 11.83 -2.79 0.15
N VAL A 22 11.07 -3.10 1.20
CA VAL A 22 10.07 -4.18 1.16
C VAL A 22 8.94 -3.88 0.17
N ALA A 23 8.46 -2.62 0.11
CA ALA A 23 7.42 -2.21 -0.84
C ALA A 23 7.87 -2.40 -2.30
N GLN A 24 9.12 -2.01 -2.60
CA GLN A 24 9.73 -2.21 -3.91
C GLN A 24 9.81 -3.69 -4.27
N LYS A 25 10.20 -4.56 -3.32
CA LYS A 25 10.26 -6.00 -3.56
C LYS A 25 8.89 -6.63 -3.79
N TYR A 26 7.86 -6.24 -3.03
CA TYR A 26 6.50 -6.70 -3.34
C TYR A 26 6.06 -6.28 -4.74
N ARG A 27 6.38 -5.05 -5.15
CA ARG A 27 6.02 -4.54 -6.47
C ARG A 27 6.76 -5.24 -7.60
N GLU A 28 8.05 -5.54 -7.42
CA GLU A 28 8.86 -6.32 -8.36
C GLU A 28 8.28 -7.72 -8.58
N ILE A 29 7.90 -8.43 -7.51
CA ILE A 29 7.28 -9.75 -7.66
C ILE A 29 5.86 -9.65 -8.26
N ALA A 30 5.15 -8.52 -8.04
CA ALA A 30 3.87 -8.29 -8.70
C ALA A 30 4.01 -8.16 -10.23
N GLU A 31 5.13 -7.61 -10.74
CA GLU A 31 5.42 -7.53 -12.19
C GLU A 31 5.62 -8.92 -12.79
N VAL A 32 6.30 -9.80 -12.05
CA VAL A 32 6.49 -11.18 -12.47
C VAL A 32 5.14 -11.89 -12.59
N ALA A 33 4.24 -11.70 -11.62
CA ALA A 33 2.89 -12.29 -11.66
C ALA A 33 1.94 -11.60 -12.66
N GLU A 34 2.26 -10.38 -13.14
CA GLU A 34 1.36 -9.60 -13.99
C GLU A 34 1.12 -10.25 -15.36
N VAL A 35 2.12 -10.96 -15.88
CA VAL A 35 2.09 -11.57 -17.22
C VAL A 35 1.29 -12.87 -17.27
N GLU A 36 0.86 -13.39 -16.12
CA GLU A 36 0.09 -14.62 -15.99
C GLU A 36 -1.39 -14.31 -15.69
N ASP A 37 -2.29 -15.17 -16.20
CA ASP A 37 -3.73 -15.07 -15.99
C ASP A 37 -4.24 -16.10 -14.96
N GLY A 38 -5.56 -16.13 -14.76
CA GLY A 38 -6.18 -17.04 -13.78
C GLY A 38 -5.85 -16.63 -12.34
N ALA A 39 -5.42 -17.58 -11.51
CA ALA A 39 -5.13 -17.33 -10.10
C ALA A 39 -3.98 -16.32 -9.88
N ALA A 40 -3.09 -16.17 -10.86
CA ALA A 40 -2.00 -15.19 -10.81
C ALA A 40 -2.51 -13.74 -10.72
N ILE A 41 -3.72 -13.45 -11.23
CA ILE A 41 -4.36 -12.13 -11.08
C ILE A 41 -4.55 -11.79 -9.59
N ASN A 42 -5.07 -12.72 -8.79
CA ASN A 42 -5.26 -12.52 -7.35
C ASN A 42 -3.92 -12.37 -6.62
N VAL A 43 -2.91 -13.15 -7.01
CA VAL A 43 -1.55 -13.06 -6.45
C VAL A 43 -0.93 -11.69 -6.76
N CYS A 44 -0.98 -11.24 -8.02
CA CYS A 44 -0.49 -9.94 -8.45
C CYS A 44 -1.17 -8.79 -7.68
N VAL A 45 -2.51 -8.82 -7.57
CA VAL A 45 -3.24 -7.81 -6.80
C VAL A 45 -2.88 -7.88 -5.32
N GLY A 46 -2.79 -9.06 -4.72
CA GLY A 46 -2.40 -9.23 -3.31
C GLY A 46 -1.00 -8.66 -3.02
N LEU A 47 -0.03 -8.90 -3.92
CA LEU A 47 1.31 -8.31 -3.85
C LEU A 47 1.27 -6.77 -3.97
N CYS A 48 0.42 -6.22 -4.85
CA CYS A 48 0.21 -4.78 -4.93
C CYS A 48 -0.34 -4.19 -3.63
N VAL A 49 -1.26 -4.89 -2.95
CA VAL A 49 -1.77 -4.46 -1.64
C VAL A 49 -0.66 -4.43 -0.60
N LEU A 50 0.16 -5.48 -0.53
CA LEU A 50 1.30 -5.53 0.40
C LEU A 50 2.33 -4.43 0.10
N ALA A 51 2.62 -4.17 -1.18
CA ALA A 51 3.47 -3.07 -1.62
C ALA A 51 2.92 -1.72 -1.14
N GLY A 52 1.62 -1.45 -1.37
CA GLY A 52 0.99 -0.20 -0.97
C GLY A 52 0.99 0.05 0.54
N ILE A 53 0.76 -1.00 1.34
CA ILE A 53 0.84 -0.90 2.81
C ILE A 53 2.27 -0.55 3.25
N ALA A 54 3.27 -1.24 2.71
CA ALA A 54 4.67 -0.98 3.04
C ALA A 54 5.16 0.39 2.56
N ALA A 55 4.70 0.85 1.40
CA ALA A 55 5.00 2.19 0.90
C ALA A 55 4.35 3.27 1.78
N SER A 56 3.11 3.06 2.21
CA SER A 56 2.38 3.99 3.08
C SER A 56 3.04 4.14 4.46
N ASP A 57 3.52 3.03 5.02
CA ASP A 57 4.36 3.02 6.21
C ASP A 57 5.59 3.93 6.05
N ALA A 58 6.28 3.84 4.90
CA ALA A 58 7.45 4.65 4.59
C ALA A 58 7.12 6.14 4.43
N ILE A 59 6.01 6.45 3.77
CA ILE A 59 5.52 7.83 3.59
C ILE A 59 5.22 8.48 4.94
N CYS A 60 4.49 7.79 5.82
CA CYS A 60 4.13 8.32 7.14
C CYS A 60 5.36 8.48 8.04
N ALA A 61 6.28 7.51 8.05
CA ALA A 61 7.52 7.59 8.81
C ALA A 61 8.37 8.80 8.39
N ALA A 62 8.52 9.02 7.08
CA ALA A 62 9.28 10.16 6.56
C ALA A 62 8.60 11.52 6.78
N ALA A 63 7.27 11.58 6.69
CA ALA A 63 6.53 12.84 6.73
C ALA A 63 6.10 13.27 8.15
N GLY A 64 5.85 12.31 9.04
CA GLY A 64 5.25 12.56 10.36
C GLY A 64 5.98 11.91 11.54
N GLY A 65 7.02 11.10 11.29
CA GLY A 65 7.72 10.38 12.36
C GLY A 65 6.87 9.30 13.03
N GLU A 66 5.78 8.88 12.38
CA GLU A 66 4.83 7.91 12.92
C GLU A 66 4.36 6.93 11.84
N ARG A 67 3.90 5.76 12.29
CA ARG A 67 3.24 4.75 11.45
C ARG A 67 1.94 4.33 12.07
N TYR A 68 1.03 3.82 11.24
CA TYR A 68 -0.19 3.20 11.75
C TYR A 68 0.14 1.91 12.51
N SER A 69 -0.57 1.65 13.60
CA SER A 69 -0.35 0.48 14.45
C SER A 69 -1.62 -0.30 14.79
N GLY A 70 -2.77 0.10 14.25
CA GLY A 70 -4.01 -0.64 14.40
C GLY A 70 -4.18 -1.74 13.34
N THR A 71 -5.32 -2.43 13.40
CA THR A 71 -5.69 -3.49 12.46
C THR A 71 -6.63 -3.03 11.34
N ASP A 72 -7.18 -1.82 11.47
CA ASP A 72 -8.06 -1.23 10.45
C ASP A 72 -7.21 -0.56 9.37
N HIS A 73 -6.98 -1.28 8.27
CA HIS A 73 -6.23 -0.73 7.15
C HIS A 73 -6.88 0.51 6.54
N SER A 74 -8.21 0.66 6.59
CA SER A 74 -8.89 1.87 6.11
C SER A 74 -8.45 3.09 6.90
N ALA A 75 -8.30 2.93 8.23
CA ALA A 75 -7.75 3.96 9.10
C ALA A 75 -6.26 4.24 8.84
N ALA A 76 -5.50 3.30 8.25
CA ALA A 76 -4.14 3.59 7.79
C ALA A 76 -4.13 4.59 6.63
N ALA A 77 -5.10 4.52 5.71
CA ALA A 77 -5.22 5.51 4.64
C ALA A 77 -5.59 6.91 5.15
N ASP A 78 -6.33 6.99 6.25
CA ASP A 78 -6.61 8.27 6.91
C ASP A 78 -5.35 8.88 7.54
N LEU A 79 -4.38 8.06 7.99
CA LEU A 79 -3.08 8.55 8.43
C LEU A 79 -2.27 9.10 7.25
N VAL A 80 -2.20 8.36 6.14
CA VAL A 80 -1.53 8.81 4.91
C VAL A 80 -2.13 10.14 4.43
N ALA A 81 -3.46 10.29 4.49
CA ALA A 81 -4.15 11.50 4.05
C ALA A 81 -3.76 12.77 4.83
N ARG A 82 -3.16 12.64 6.02
CA ARG A 82 -2.61 13.78 6.77
C ARG A 82 -1.37 14.38 6.11
N HIS A 83 -0.66 13.57 5.32
CA HIS A 83 0.64 13.92 4.72
C HIS A 83 0.60 13.93 3.19
N ASP A 84 -0.35 13.20 2.58
CA ASP A 84 -0.52 13.07 1.13
C ASP A 84 -1.91 12.52 0.77
N ALA A 85 -2.77 13.39 0.24
CA ALA A 85 -4.13 13.04 -0.14
C ALA A 85 -4.19 12.11 -1.38
N GLU A 86 -3.26 12.23 -2.33
CA GLU A 86 -3.24 11.39 -3.52
C GLU A 86 -2.73 9.99 -3.19
N ALA A 87 -1.66 9.88 -2.40
CA ALA A 87 -1.20 8.60 -1.88
C ALA A 87 -2.31 7.87 -1.10
N ALA A 88 -3.07 8.60 -0.27
CA ALA A 88 -4.20 8.02 0.45
C ALA A 88 -5.28 7.44 -0.47
N LYS A 89 -5.58 8.10 -1.61
CA LYS A 89 -6.52 7.55 -2.61
C LYS A 89 -6.02 6.24 -3.19
N HIS A 90 -4.74 6.16 -3.56
CA HIS A 90 -4.14 4.93 -4.06
C HIS A 90 -4.17 3.80 -3.03
N LEU A 91 -3.86 4.11 -1.76
CA LEU A 91 -3.93 3.12 -0.69
C LEU A 91 -5.36 2.63 -0.47
N ARG A 92 -6.36 3.51 -0.50
CA ARG A 92 -7.78 3.11 -0.39
C ARG A 92 -8.19 2.14 -1.50
N THR A 93 -7.79 2.41 -2.74
CA THR A 93 -8.02 1.49 -3.86
C THR A 93 -7.44 0.11 -3.59
N LEU A 94 -6.19 0.03 -3.11
CA LEU A 94 -5.54 -1.24 -2.80
C LEU A 94 -6.22 -1.98 -1.64
N ILE A 95 -6.56 -1.28 -0.56
CA ILE A 95 -7.24 -1.89 0.60
C ILE A 95 -8.59 -2.49 0.20
N ALA A 96 -9.32 -1.84 -0.71
CA ALA A 96 -10.59 -2.34 -1.21
C ALA A 96 -10.46 -3.70 -1.92
N PHE A 97 -9.31 -3.97 -2.56
CA PHE A 97 -9.05 -5.27 -3.20
C PHE A 97 -8.64 -6.37 -2.23
N LYS A 98 -8.14 -6.04 -1.03
CA LYS A 98 -7.57 -7.00 -0.07
C LYS A 98 -8.50 -8.20 0.22
N PRO A 99 -9.80 -8.03 0.53
CA PRO A 99 -10.67 -9.17 0.84
C PRO A 99 -10.81 -10.13 -0.34
N ALA A 100 -11.04 -9.59 -1.55
CA ALA A 100 -11.21 -10.38 -2.76
C ALA A 100 -9.92 -11.09 -3.17
N ALA A 101 -8.78 -10.40 -3.12
CA ALA A 101 -7.48 -10.95 -3.51
C ALA A 101 -7.00 -12.08 -2.58
N HIS A 102 -7.24 -11.97 -1.26
CA HIS A 102 -6.67 -12.91 -0.28
C HIS A 102 -7.64 -13.99 0.20
N TYR A 103 -8.94 -13.69 0.23
CA TYR A 103 -9.95 -14.55 0.85
C TYR A 103 -11.19 -14.75 -0.03
N GLY A 104 -11.25 -14.10 -1.19
CA GLY A 104 -12.34 -14.22 -2.13
C GLY A 104 -12.39 -15.62 -2.76
N LYS A 105 -13.61 -16.10 -3.01
CA LYS A 105 -13.84 -17.34 -3.77
C LYS A 105 -13.58 -17.14 -5.26
N ASP A 106 -13.96 -15.98 -5.79
CA ASP A 106 -13.88 -15.67 -7.20
C ASP A 106 -12.55 -15.00 -7.56
N LEU A 107 -12.10 -15.23 -8.79
CA LEU A 107 -10.93 -14.56 -9.33
C LEU A 107 -11.25 -13.11 -9.67
N LEU A 108 -10.28 -12.24 -9.38
CA LEU A 108 -10.30 -10.85 -9.81
C LEU A 108 -10.13 -10.76 -11.33
N LYS A 109 -10.50 -9.61 -11.89
CA LYS A 109 -10.43 -9.36 -13.33
C LYS A 109 -9.12 -8.67 -13.69
N GLU A 110 -8.77 -8.73 -14.97
CA GLU A 110 -7.63 -7.98 -15.51
C GLU A 110 -7.72 -6.47 -15.21
N SER A 111 -8.92 -5.89 -15.24
CA SER A 111 -9.14 -4.48 -14.88
C SER A 111 -8.71 -4.18 -13.44
N ASP A 112 -8.92 -5.12 -12.53
CA ASP A 112 -8.54 -5.00 -11.12
C ASP A 112 -7.02 -5.08 -10.97
N ARG A 113 -6.37 -6.03 -11.66
CA ARG A 113 -4.89 -6.12 -11.77
C ARG A 113 -4.30 -4.80 -12.24
N ARG A 114 -4.78 -4.26 -13.36
CA ARG A 114 -4.30 -3.00 -13.92
C ARG A 114 -4.49 -1.83 -12.94
N ALA A 115 -5.62 -1.77 -12.22
CA ALA A 115 -5.85 -0.73 -11.22
C ALA A 115 -4.91 -0.86 -10.02
N ALA A 116 -4.68 -2.08 -9.53
CA ALA A 116 -3.78 -2.35 -8.42
C ALA A 116 -2.31 -2.05 -8.78
N MET A 117 -1.85 -2.43 -9.97
CA MET A 117 -0.48 -2.17 -10.46
C MET A 117 -0.17 -0.68 -10.57
N ARG A 118 -1.14 0.13 -11.04
CA ARG A 118 -1.00 1.58 -11.09
C ARG A 118 -0.95 2.21 -9.69
N ALA A 119 -1.86 1.79 -8.79
CA ALA A 119 -1.93 2.35 -7.45
C ALA A 119 -0.69 2.00 -6.60
N SER A 120 -0.19 0.76 -6.72
CA SER A 120 1.02 0.33 -6.01
C SER A 120 2.27 1.03 -6.55
N ALA A 121 2.39 1.24 -7.87
CA ALA A 121 3.49 2.00 -8.47
C ALA A 121 3.55 3.43 -7.92
N ALA A 122 2.43 4.17 -7.95
CA ALA A 122 2.36 5.54 -7.45
C ALA A 122 2.79 5.66 -5.97
N LEU A 123 2.37 4.71 -5.12
CA LEU A 123 2.77 4.67 -3.72
C LEU A 123 4.25 4.37 -3.53
N VAL A 124 4.79 3.40 -4.28
CA VAL A 124 6.21 3.02 -4.17
C VAL A 124 7.12 4.16 -4.68
N GLU A 125 6.73 4.85 -5.74
CA GLU A 125 7.41 6.05 -6.23
C GLU A 125 7.41 7.14 -5.16
N GLU A 126 6.27 7.41 -4.53
CA GLU A 126 6.16 8.42 -3.48
C GLU A 126 7.02 8.08 -2.25
N ALA A 127 6.96 6.82 -1.80
CA ALA A 127 7.82 6.33 -0.73
C ALA A 127 9.30 6.48 -1.09
N THR A 128 9.67 6.27 -2.35
CA THR A 128 11.03 6.50 -2.86
C THR A 128 11.43 7.95 -2.73
N ARG A 129 10.64 8.88 -3.26
CA ARG A 129 10.97 10.32 -3.19
C ARG A 129 11.18 10.82 -1.77
N ARG A 130 10.44 10.30 -0.79
CA ARG A 130 10.51 10.75 0.62
C ARG A 130 11.60 10.09 1.46
N THR A 131 12.18 8.99 1.00
CA THR A 131 13.13 8.20 1.81
C THR A 131 14.49 7.99 1.16
N THR A 132 14.76 8.67 0.05
CA THR A 132 16.09 8.72 -0.57
C THR A 132 16.97 9.68 0.23
#